data_AF-A0A6M1TQJ6-F1
#
_entry.id   AF-A0A6M1TQJ6-F1
#
_cell.length_a   1.000
_cell.length_b   1.000
_cell.length_c   1.000
_cell.angle_alpha   90.00
_cell.angle_beta   90.00
_cell.angle_gamma   90.00
#
_symmetry.space_group_name_H-M   'P 1'
#
loop_
_entity.id
_entity.type
_entity.pdbx_description
1 polymer ?
#
loop_
_entity_poly.entity_id
_entity_poly.type
_entity_poly.pdbx_seq_one_letter_code
_entity_poly.pdbx_strand_id
1 'polypeptide(L)'
;MLATLIQTLAIAGFFCLWLGLALLALSVVLRLFLNPGYWQSLSLPFRDRFARQGEVMNHAFQSSGKSRLNRAGQILGAIGLSLLIFTGLLWLALRILQGPPA
;
A
#
# COMPACT_ATOMS: atom_id res chain seq x y z
N MET A 1 -3.04 -25.54 -23.33
CA MET A 1 -4.02 -24.50 -22.96
C MET A 1 -4.06 -24.21 -21.45
N LEU A 2 -4.29 -25.20 -20.59
CA LEU A 2 -4.34 -24.99 -19.13
C LEU A 2 -3.04 -24.40 -18.56
N ALA A 3 -1.88 -24.94 -18.94
CA ALA A 3 -0.58 -24.44 -18.49
C ALA A 3 -0.33 -22.97 -18.88
N THR A 4 -0.72 -22.60 -20.10
CA THR A 4 -0.61 -21.22 -20.62
C THR A 4 -1.52 -20.27 -19.84
N LEU A 5 -2.75 -20.69 -19.51
CA LEU A 5 -3.67 -19.92 -18.66
C LEU A 5 -3.10 -19.69 -17.25
N ILE A 6 -2.53 -20.73 -16.64
CA ILE A 6 -1.92 -20.65 -15.30
C ILE A 6 -0.72 -19.70 -15.32
N GLN A 7 0.15 -19.75 -16.33
CA GLN A 7 1.27 -18.81 -16.46
C GLN A 7 0.80 -17.36 -16.62
N THR A 8 -0.18 -17.10 -17.49
CA THR A 8 -0.72 -15.75 -17.68
C THR A 8 -1.34 -15.20 -16.40
N LEU A 9 -2.10 -16.03 -15.67
CA LEU A 9 -2.70 -15.65 -14.38
C LEU A 9 -1.64 -15.40 -13.31
N ALA A 10 -0.57 -16.18 -13.27
CA ALA A 10 0.53 -15.98 -12.33
C ALA A 10 1.27 -14.65 -12.60
N ILE A 11 1.53 -14.34 -13.88
CA ILE A 11 2.16 -13.06 -14.28
C ILE A 11 1.24 -11.89 -13.95
N ALA A 12 -0.06 -11.98 -14.28
CA ALA A 12 -1.04 -10.95 -13.95
C ALA A 12 -1.15 -10.72 -12.43
N GLY A 13 -1.16 -11.81 -11.65
CA GLY A 13 -1.13 -11.75 -10.19
C GLY A 13 0.14 -11.06 -9.66
N PHE A 14 1.30 -11.37 -10.22
CA PHE A 14 2.55 -10.70 -9.85
C PHE A 14 2.49 -9.19 -10.11
N PHE A 15 2.00 -8.75 -11.27
CA PHE A 15 1.83 -7.32 -11.56
C PHE A 15 0.81 -6.64 -10.62
N CYS A 16 -0.32 -7.30 -10.34
CA CYS A 16 -1.32 -6.78 -9.39
C CYS A 16 -0.74 -6.63 -7.98
N LEU A 17 0.14 -7.54 -7.54
CA LEU A 17 0.81 -7.44 -6.25
C LEU A 17 1.67 -6.19 -6.16
N TRP A 18 2.53 -5.97 -7.17
CA TRP A 18 3.39 -4.79 -7.23
C TRP A 18 2.60 -3.49 -7.35
N LEU A 19 1.54 -3.48 -8.15
CA LEU A 19 0.64 -2.34 -8.27
C LEU A 19 -0.06 -2.02 -6.94
N GLY A 20 -0.55 -3.04 -6.23
CA GLY A 20 -1.18 -2.90 -4.92
C GLY A 20 -0.21 -2.35 -3.86
N LEU A 21 1.03 -2.87 -3.83
CA LEU A 21 2.09 -2.35 -2.96
C LEU A 21 2.45 -0.89 -3.30
N ALA A 22 2.60 -0.57 -4.59
CA ALA A 22 2.91 0.78 -5.02
C ALA A 22 1.81 1.77 -4.63
N LEU A 23 0.53 1.40 -4.78
CA LEU A 23 -0.62 2.22 -4.39
C LEU A 23 -0.68 2.44 -2.88
N LEU A 24 -0.42 1.39 -2.09
CA LEU A 24 -0.34 1.50 -0.63
C LEU A 24 0.82 2.40 -0.19
N ALA A 25 2.02 2.19 -0.74
CA ALA A 25 3.18 3.03 -0.47
C ALA A 25 2.89 4.49 -0.85
N LEU A 26 2.31 4.72 -2.04
CA LEU A 26 1.94 6.05 -2.50
C LEU A 26 0.94 6.70 -1.55
N SER A 27 -0.06 5.98 -1.05
CA SER A 27 -1.04 6.53 -0.08
C SER A 27 -0.39 7.04 1.20
N VAL A 28 0.66 6.36 1.68
CA VAL A 28 1.40 6.72 2.89
C VAL A 28 2.36 7.87 2.62
N VAL A 29 3.14 7.78 1.53
CA VAL A 29 4.12 8.78 1.14
C VAL A 29 3.44 10.11 0.83
N LEU A 30 2.33 10.10 0.08
CA LEU A 30 1.57 11.30 -0.25
C LEU A 30 1.10 12.01 1.02
N ARG A 31 0.65 11.24 2.02
CA ARG A 31 0.16 11.77 3.30
C ARG A 31 1.27 12.38 4.16
N LEU A 32 2.47 11.79 4.12
CA LEU A 32 3.67 12.32 4.77
C LEU A 32 4.16 13.62 4.11
N PHE A 33 4.33 13.61 2.78
CA PHE A 33 4.82 14.77 2.03
C PHE A 33 3.87 15.97 2.07
N LEU A 34 2.56 15.73 2.12
CA LEU A 34 1.57 16.80 2.19
C LEU A 34 1.40 17.39 3.60
N ASN A 35 2.00 16.79 4.63
CA ASN A 35 1.92 17.33 5.98
C ASN A 35 3.01 18.40 6.18
N PRO A 36 2.67 19.67 6.44
CA PRO A 36 3.67 20.72 6.68
C PRO A 36 4.60 20.41 7.87
N GLY A 37 4.14 19.60 8.83
CA GLY A 37 4.96 19.12 9.94
C GLY A 37 6.11 18.19 9.50
N TYR A 38 5.98 17.47 8.38
CA TYR A 38 7.07 16.65 7.83
C TYR A 38 8.23 17.51 7.34
N TRP A 39 7.94 18.58 6.60
CA TRP A 39 8.96 19.52 6.11
C TRP A 39 9.67 20.25 7.26
N GLN A 40 8.94 20.61 8.31
CA GLN A 40 9.51 21.19 9.53
C GLN A 40 10.33 20.19 10.36
N SER A 41 10.12 18.89 10.18
CA SER A 41 10.92 17.86 10.85
C SER A 41 12.30 17.67 10.20
N LEU A 42 12.44 17.98 8.90
CA LEU A 42 13.70 17.82 8.17
C LEU A 42 14.79 18.80 8.63
N SER A 43 14.41 19.95 9.18
CA SER A 43 15.35 20.96 9.71
C SER A 43 15.85 20.65 11.12
N LEU A 44 15.31 19.61 11.80
CA LEU A 44 15.71 19.24 13.15
C LEU A 44 16.93 18.31 13.20
N PRO A 45 17.63 18.22 14.34
CA PRO A 45 18.63 17.19 14.60
C PRO A 45 18.03 15.79 14.53
N PHE A 46 18.79 14.81 14.04
CA PHE A 46 18.31 13.43 13.76
C PHE A 46 17.60 12.76 14.95
N ARG A 47 18.05 13.05 16.18
CA ARG A 47 17.46 12.57 17.44
C ARG A 47 16.01 13.02 17.63
N ASP A 48 15.67 14.26 17.27
CA ASP A 48 14.35 14.83 17.48
C ASP A 48 13.38 14.56 16.31
N ARG A 49 13.92 14.13 15.15
CA ARG A 49 13.13 13.77 13.96
C ARG A 49 12.19 12.61 14.22
N PHE A 50 12.66 11.55 14.87
CA PHE A 50 11.83 10.36 15.12
C PHE A 50 10.67 10.64 16.08
N ALA A 51 10.91 11.44 17.12
CA ALA A 51 9.87 11.85 18.06
C ALA A 51 8.77 12.68 17.35
N ARG A 52 9.17 13.69 16.55
CA ARG A 52 8.21 14.48 15.78
C ARG A 52 7.53 13.69 14.66
N GLN A 53 8.22 12.74 14.00
CA GLN A 53 7.59 11.90 12.97
C GLN A 53 6.48 11.03 13.57
N GLY A 54 6.68 10.51 14.79
CA GLY A 54 5.64 9.81 15.54
C GLY A 54 4.43 10.68 15.83
N GLU A 55 4.65 11.91 16.30
CA GLU A 55 3.56 12.90 16.53
C GLU A 55 2.84 13.28 15.24
N VAL A 56 3.58 13.53 14.15
CA VAL A 56 3.03 13.87 12.84
C VAL A 56 2.19 12.73 12.27
N MET A 57 2.64 11.47 12.42
CA MET A 57 1.83 10.30 12.08
C MET A 57 0.57 10.24 12.94
N ASN A 58 0.68 10.41 14.25
CA ASN A 58 -0.47 10.35 15.15
C ASN A 58 -1.50 11.44 14.84
N HIS A 59 -1.05 12.67 14.59
CA HIS A 59 -1.90 13.77 14.12
C HIS A 59 -2.51 13.50 12.74
N ALA A 60 -1.77 12.87 11.83
CA ALA A 60 -2.29 12.46 10.54
C ALA A 60 -3.40 11.40 10.70
N PHE A 61 -3.25 10.45 11.63
CA PHE A 61 -4.28 9.45 11.97
C PHE A 61 -5.51 10.07 12.67
N GLN A 62 -5.32 11.04 13.55
CA GLN A 62 -6.44 11.72 14.23
C GLN A 62 -7.19 12.69 13.30
N SER A 63 -6.51 13.31 12.33
CA SER A 63 -7.14 14.17 11.31
C SER A 63 -7.74 13.38 10.13
N SER A 64 -7.78 12.04 10.25
CA SER A 64 -8.34 11.08 9.29
C SER A 64 -9.86 11.20 9.17
N GLY A 65 -10.32 12.27 8.53
CA GLY A 65 -11.75 12.50 8.23
C GLY A 65 -12.10 13.90 7.72
N LYS A 66 -11.27 14.93 8.00
CA LYS A 66 -11.63 16.34 7.73
C LYS A 66 -11.16 16.90 6.38
N SER A 67 -10.20 16.27 5.69
CA SER A 67 -9.59 16.80 4.45
C SER A 67 -9.92 15.96 3.21
N ARG A 68 -10.27 16.62 2.09
CA ARG A 68 -10.53 15.98 0.78
C ARG A 68 -9.30 15.23 0.25
N LEU A 69 -8.10 15.78 0.48
CA LEU A 69 -6.83 15.13 0.12
C LEU A 69 -6.59 13.85 0.92
N ASN A 70 -7.06 13.81 2.17
CA ASN A 70 -6.97 12.62 3.00
C ASN A 70 -7.91 11.51 2.51
N ARG A 71 -9.07 11.87 1.92
CA ARG A 71 -9.96 10.90 1.26
C ARG A 71 -9.30 10.27 0.03
N ALA A 72 -8.55 11.03 -0.78
CA ALA A 72 -7.83 10.49 -1.93
C ALA A 72 -6.77 9.45 -1.52
N GLY A 73 -5.99 9.75 -0.47
CA GLY A 73 -5.04 8.79 0.11
C GLY A 73 -5.74 7.55 0.67
N GLN A 74 -6.86 7.71 1.37
CA GLN A 74 -7.65 6.57 1.86
C GLN A 74 -8.21 5.71 0.73
N ILE A 75 -8.70 6.31 -0.36
CA ILE A 75 -9.20 5.58 -1.53
C ILE A 75 -8.05 4.82 -2.20
N LEU A 76 -6.90 5.46 -2.42
CA LEU A 76 -5.72 4.80 -2.98
C LEU A 76 -5.25 3.62 -2.10
N GLY A 77 -5.23 3.82 -0.79
CA GLY A 77 -4.90 2.76 0.17
C GLY A 77 -5.92 1.62 0.15
N ALA A 78 -7.22 1.93 0.07
CA ALA A 78 -8.28 0.93 -0.01
C ALA A 78 -8.22 0.14 -1.32
N ILE A 79 -7.95 0.81 -2.46
CA ILE A 79 -7.76 0.16 -3.76
C ILE A 79 -6.53 -0.76 -3.71
N GLY A 80 -5.40 -0.26 -3.17
CA GLY A 80 -4.18 -1.05 -3.02
C GLY A 80 -4.37 -2.28 -2.13
N LEU A 81 -5.03 -2.11 -0.99
CA LEU A 81 -5.37 -3.22 -0.08
C LEU A 81 -6.29 -4.24 -0.75
N SER A 82 -7.32 -3.77 -1.45
CA SER A 82 -8.27 -4.63 -2.17
C SER A 82 -7.55 -5.44 -3.25
N LEU A 83 -6.68 -4.81 -4.02
CA LEU A 83 -5.84 -5.47 -5.02
C LEU A 83 -4.96 -6.56 -4.41
N LEU A 84 -4.32 -6.29 -3.27
CA LEU A 84 -3.50 -7.29 -2.58
C LEU A 84 -4.34 -8.48 -2.07
N ILE A 85 -5.51 -8.22 -1.51
CA ILE A 85 -6.44 -9.29 -1.07
C ILE A 85 -6.86 -10.15 -2.27
N PHE A 86 -7.32 -9.53 -3.36
CA PHE A 86 -7.71 -10.25 -4.57
C PHE A 86 -6.55 -11.05 -5.17
N THR A 87 -5.35 -10.49 -5.16
CA THR A 87 -4.15 -11.18 -5.64
C THR A 87 -3.82 -12.39 -4.76
N GLY A 88 -3.92 -12.26 -3.44
CA GLY A 88 -3.74 -13.37 -2.51
C GLY A 88 -4.75 -14.50 -2.72
N LEU A 89 -6.03 -14.16 -2.92
CA LEU A 89 -7.08 -15.12 -3.26
C LEU A 89 -6.81 -15.83 -4.59
N LEU A 90 -6.42 -15.08 -5.62
CA LEU A 90 -6.10 -15.61 -6.94
C LEU A 90 -4.88 -16.54 -6.88
N TRP A 91 -3.86 -16.18 -6.10
CA TRP A 91 -2.69 -17.02 -5.87
C TRP A 91 -3.04 -18.32 -5.14
N LEU A 92 -3.91 -18.24 -4.13
CA LEU A 92 -4.40 -19.40 -3.40
C LEU A 92 -5.20 -20.34 -4.30
N ALA A 93 -6.06 -19.79 -5.17
CA ALA A 93 -6.77 -20.55 -6.19
C ALA A 93 -5.81 -21.24 -7.19
N LEU A 94 -4.76 -20.54 -7.65
CA LEU A 94 -3.73 -21.12 -8.52
C LEU A 94 -2.98 -22.27 -7.84
N ARG A 95 -2.68 -22.15 -6.54
CA ARG A 95 -2.03 -23.21 -5.76
C ARG A 95 -2.91 -24.45 -5.61
N ILE A 96 -4.21 -24.26 -5.38
CA ILE A 96 -5.17 -25.37 -5.33
C ILE A 96 -5.25 -26.07 -6.70
N LEU A 97 -5.32 -25.30 -7.78
CA LEU A 97 -5.40 -25.82 -9.16
C LEU A 97 -4.13 -26.54 -9.62
N GLN A 98 -2.96 -26.12 -9.17
CA GLN A 98 -1.69 -26.77 -9.50
C GLN A 98 -1.50 -28.12 -8.77
N GLY A 99 -2.18 -28.34 -7.64
CA GLY A 99 -1.98 -29.52 -6.81
C GLY A 99 -0.59 -29.56 -6.14
N PRO A 100 -0.32 -30.56 -5.27
CA PRO A 100 1.00 -30.73 -4.69
C PRO A 100 2.04 -30.97 -5.80
N PRO A 101 3.26 -30.42 -5.68
CA PRO A 101 4.34 -30.79 -6.59
C PRO A 101 4.58 -32.31 -6.45
N ALA A 102 4.50 -33.02 -7.57
CA ALA A 102 4.81 -34.45 -7.65
C ALA A 102 6.29 -34.71 -7.39
#